data_AF-A0A1X0T897-F1
#
_entry.id   AF-A0A1X0T897-F1
#
_cell.length_a   1.000
_cell.length_b   1.000
_cell.length_c   1.000
_cell.angle_alpha   90.00
_cell.angle_beta   90.00
_cell.angle_gamma   90.00
#
_symmetry.space_group_name_H-M   'P 1'
#
loop_
_entity.id
_entity.type
_entity.pdbx_description
1 polymer ?
#
loop_
_entity_poly.entity_id
_entity_poly.type
_entity_poly.pdbx_seq_one_letter_code
_entity_poly.pdbx_strand_id
1 'polypeptide(L)'
;MKVSDIQKALAAHGINPGPIDGIWGRQTIAAVREFQRRSNLEVDGIVGPMTLGALFPNTPKYTGLDQVDLVWFKEARRLIGTKEKPGTGSNPEILDWASDAGIPYDSDDTPWCGLFVAHCIGSTLDREPIPTAPLWARAWRRFGYKTEPTTGAVMVFWRESRGSSKGHVGFYAGEDASAYRILGGNQSDSVSLAWIKKDRLLEARWPSTAAAVIPTAVEVARRDTLSWDEA
;
A
#
# COMPACT_ATOMS: atom_id res chain seq x y z
N MET A 1 -6.54 14.03 -5.11
CA MET A 1 -7.99 14.10 -5.41
C MET A 1 -8.76 14.06 -4.09
N LYS A 2 -9.86 14.80 -3.94
CA LYS A 2 -10.69 14.83 -2.73
C LYS A 2 -11.89 13.89 -2.87
N VAL A 3 -12.47 13.43 -1.75
CA VAL A 3 -13.73 12.66 -1.75
C VAL A 3 -14.85 13.44 -2.45
N SER A 4 -14.91 14.76 -2.27
CA SER A 4 -15.88 15.61 -2.95
C SER A 4 -15.70 15.65 -4.47
N ASP A 5 -14.49 15.42 -4.99
CA ASP A 5 -14.27 15.30 -6.44
C ASP A 5 -14.88 14.00 -6.97
N ILE A 6 -14.74 12.91 -6.22
CA ILE A 6 -15.35 11.60 -6.52
C ILE A 6 -16.87 11.69 -6.44
N GLN A 7 -17.42 12.29 -5.39
CA GLN A 7 -18.87 12.50 -5.23
C GLN A 7 -19.42 13.33 -6.40
N LYS A 8 -18.76 14.43 -6.79
CA LYS A 8 -19.15 15.22 -7.97
C LYS A 8 -19.13 14.39 -9.25
N ALA A 9 -18.09 13.59 -9.46
CA ALA A 9 -17.97 12.77 -10.65
C ALA A 9 -19.03 11.67 -10.70
N LEU A 10 -19.32 10.99 -9.59
CA LEU A 10 -20.42 10.02 -9.49
C LEU A 10 -21.76 10.68 -9.86
N ALA A 11 -22.03 11.86 -9.32
CA ALA A 11 -23.23 12.63 -9.65
C ALA A 11 -23.29 13.00 -11.14
N ALA A 12 -22.16 13.38 -11.74
CA ALA A 12 -22.05 13.67 -13.17
C ALA A 12 -22.30 12.42 -14.05
N HIS A 13 -22.01 11.22 -13.55
CA HIS A 13 -22.36 9.94 -14.17
C HIS A 13 -23.81 9.49 -13.87
N GLY A 14 -24.64 10.38 -13.30
CA GLY A 14 -26.05 10.12 -12.99
C GLY A 14 -26.26 9.16 -11.82
N ILE A 15 -25.28 9.03 -10.93
CA ILE A 15 -25.32 8.16 -9.75
C ILE A 15 -25.27 9.03 -8.50
N ASN A 16 -26.28 8.94 -7.64
CA ASN A 16 -26.38 9.77 -6.45
C ASN A 16 -25.44 9.26 -5.33
N PRO A 17 -24.37 10.00 -4.95
CA PRO A 17 -23.48 9.63 -3.85
C PRO A 17 -23.99 10.06 -2.47
N GLY A 18 -25.15 10.70 -2.39
CA GLY A 18 -25.57 11.47 -1.23
C GLY A 18 -25.04 12.91 -1.27
N PRO A 19 -24.89 13.58 -0.12
CA PRO A 19 -24.32 14.92 -0.06
C PRO A 19 -22.89 14.96 -0.63
N ILE A 20 -22.55 16.04 -1.35
CA ILE A 20 -21.18 16.31 -1.82
C ILE A 20 -20.44 17.09 -0.72
N ASP A 21 -20.26 16.43 0.41
CA ASP A 21 -19.71 16.99 1.65
C ASP A 21 -18.24 16.60 1.90
N GLY A 22 -17.67 15.76 1.03
CA GLY A 22 -16.34 15.20 1.21
C GLY A 22 -16.26 14.06 2.23
N ILE A 23 -17.39 13.54 2.71
CA ILE A 23 -17.45 12.43 3.67
C ILE A 23 -17.59 11.11 2.92
N TRP A 24 -16.70 10.16 3.23
CA TRP A 24 -16.76 8.80 2.68
C TRP A 24 -17.80 7.93 3.41
N GLY A 25 -19.08 8.24 3.19
CA GLY A 25 -20.20 7.57 3.85
C GLY A 25 -20.76 6.36 3.09
N ARG A 26 -21.74 5.69 3.72
CA ARG A 26 -22.45 4.51 3.15
C ARG A 26 -23.06 4.79 1.77
N GLN A 27 -23.57 6.00 1.54
CA GLN A 27 -24.14 6.41 0.26
C GLN A 27 -23.05 6.55 -0.82
N THR A 28 -21.93 7.21 -0.51
CA THR A 28 -20.77 7.29 -1.41
C THR A 28 -20.27 5.91 -1.81
N ILE A 29 -20.13 4.98 -0.85
CA ILE A 29 -19.70 3.59 -1.12
C ILE A 29 -20.70 2.88 -2.03
N ALA A 30 -22.01 3.02 -1.78
CA ALA A 30 -23.04 2.42 -2.62
C ALA A 30 -23.02 2.98 -4.05
N ALA A 31 -22.80 4.28 -4.20
CA ALA A 31 -22.66 4.95 -5.50
C ALA A 31 -21.41 4.49 -6.25
N VAL A 32 -20.27 4.32 -5.57
CA VAL A 32 -19.07 3.74 -6.20
C VAL A 32 -19.35 2.32 -6.70
N ARG A 33 -20.01 1.48 -5.91
CA ARG A 33 -20.39 0.11 -6.33
C ARG A 33 -21.33 0.11 -7.53
N GLU A 34 -22.29 1.04 -7.54
CA GLU A 34 -23.18 1.24 -8.69
C GLU A 34 -22.39 1.61 -9.95
N PHE A 35 -21.47 2.56 -9.83
CA PHE A 35 -20.63 3.01 -10.93
C PHE A 35 -19.75 1.87 -11.46
N GLN A 36 -19.10 1.13 -10.57
CA GLN A 36 -18.28 -0.03 -10.91
C GLN A 36 -19.09 -1.07 -11.69
N ARG A 37 -20.32 -1.37 -11.25
CA ARG A 37 -21.20 -2.31 -11.94
C ARG A 37 -21.57 -1.81 -13.34
N ARG A 38 -21.91 -0.52 -13.49
CA ARG A 38 -22.22 0.08 -14.81
C ARG A 38 -21.02 0.12 -15.74
N SER A 39 -19.82 0.21 -15.18
CA SER A 39 -18.56 0.32 -15.92
C SER A 39 -17.86 -1.03 -16.12
N ASN A 40 -18.50 -2.15 -15.76
CA ASN A 40 -17.95 -3.50 -15.83
C ASN A 40 -16.61 -3.67 -15.08
N LEU A 41 -16.52 -3.12 -13.87
CA LEU A 41 -15.36 -3.17 -12.97
C LEU A 41 -15.63 -4.08 -11.75
N GLU A 42 -14.57 -4.46 -11.03
CA GLU A 42 -14.70 -5.14 -9.72
C GLU A 42 -15.55 -4.27 -8.76
N VAL A 43 -16.62 -4.85 -8.20
CA VAL A 43 -17.61 -4.12 -7.39
C VAL A 43 -17.25 -4.18 -5.90
N ASP A 44 -16.15 -3.54 -5.53
CA ASP A 44 -15.66 -3.52 -4.15
C ASP A 44 -16.11 -2.27 -3.36
N GLY A 45 -16.53 -1.21 -4.06
CA GLY A 45 -16.88 0.09 -3.48
C GLY A 45 -15.67 0.99 -3.22
N ILE A 46 -14.54 0.68 -3.83
CA ILE A 46 -13.27 1.38 -3.68
C ILE A 46 -12.88 2.05 -5.00
N VAL A 47 -12.48 3.31 -4.95
CA VAL A 47 -12.11 4.08 -6.15
C VAL A 47 -10.62 3.87 -6.48
N GLY A 48 -10.33 2.70 -7.08
CA GLY A 48 -8.99 2.33 -7.61
C GLY A 48 -8.65 2.87 -9.00
N PRO A 49 -7.53 2.50 -9.66
CA PRO A 49 -7.09 3.13 -10.91
C PRO A 49 -8.09 2.90 -12.02
N MET A 50 -8.66 1.70 -12.07
CA MET A 50 -9.68 1.32 -13.04
C MET A 50 -10.96 2.13 -12.81
N THR A 51 -11.40 2.26 -11.55
CA THR A 51 -12.54 3.09 -11.19
C THR A 51 -12.27 4.55 -11.50
N LEU A 52 -11.12 5.10 -11.11
CA LEU A 52 -10.69 6.48 -11.39
C LEU A 52 -10.59 6.76 -12.88
N GLY A 53 -9.96 5.87 -13.65
CA GLY A 53 -9.81 6.02 -15.09
C GLY A 53 -11.15 5.96 -15.84
N ALA A 54 -12.12 5.21 -15.31
CA ALA A 54 -13.49 5.22 -15.82
C ALA A 54 -14.27 6.47 -15.37
N LEU A 55 -14.09 6.91 -14.11
CA LEU A 55 -14.78 8.07 -13.54
C LEU A 55 -14.29 9.37 -14.18
N PHE A 56 -12.99 9.45 -14.49
CA PHE A 56 -12.28 10.62 -15.00
C PHE A 56 -11.49 10.29 -16.29
N PRO A 57 -12.16 10.04 -17.43
CA PRO A 57 -11.54 9.57 -18.66
C PRO A 57 -10.57 10.57 -19.32
N ASN A 58 -10.69 11.86 -18.99
CA ASN A 58 -9.84 12.94 -19.52
C ASN A 58 -8.68 13.32 -18.58
N THR A 59 -8.52 12.64 -17.45
CA THR A 59 -7.32 12.82 -16.63
C THR A 59 -6.16 12.06 -17.28
N PRO A 60 -4.95 12.65 -17.38
CA PRO A 60 -3.80 11.94 -17.92
C PRO A 60 -3.65 10.58 -17.23
N LYS A 61 -3.80 9.51 -18.00
CA LYS A 61 -3.43 8.18 -17.55
C LYS A 61 -1.91 8.17 -17.55
N TYR A 62 -1.28 8.20 -16.37
CA TYR A 62 0.16 8.10 -16.28
C TYR A 62 0.57 6.70 -16.71
N THR A 63 1.19 6.60 -17.89
CA THR A 63 1.52 5.34 -18.57
C THR A 63 2.85 4.74 -18.13
N GLY A 64 3.50 5.30 -17.10
CA GLY A 64 4.76 4.78 -16.59
C GLY A 64 5.09 5.27 -15.18
N LEU A 65 5.82 4.44 -14.45
CA LEU A 65 6.31 4.73 -13.10
C LEU A 65 7.30 5.89 -13.07
N ASP A 66 7.99 6.15 -14.18
CA ASP A 66 8.99 7.22 -14.31
C ASP A 66 8.38 8.63 -14.28
N GLN A 67 7.10 8.75 -14.61
CA GLN A 67 6.36 10.03 -14.59
C GLN A 67 5.64 10.27 -13.26
N VAL A 68 5.43 9.23 -12.46
CA VAL A 68 4.82 9.35 -11.14
C VAL A 68 5.93 9.53 -10.12
N ASP A 69 5.93 10.65 -9.42
CA ASP A 69 6.79 10.79 -8.26
C ASP A 69 6.30 9.87 -7.14
N LEU A 70 6.87 8.65 -7.08
CA LEU A 70 6.59 7.65 -6.05
C LEU A 70 7.27 8.04 -4.74
N VAL A 71 6.89 9.18 -4.18
CA VAL A 71 7.54 9.79 -3.01
C VAL A 71 7.68 8.84 -1.82
N TRP A 72 6.65 8.03 -1.55
CA TRP A 72 6.67 7.03 -0.48
C TRP A 72 7.66 5.89 -0.76
N PHE A 73 7.79 5.47 -2.02
CA PHE A 73 8.74 4.44 -2.43
C PHE A 73 10.17 4.98 -2.47
N LYS A 74 10.36 6.26 -2.80
CA LYS A 74 11.65 6.95 -2.67
C LYS A 74 12.08 7.02 -1.20
N GLU A 75 11.16 7.34 -0.29
CA GLU A 75 11.43 7.32 1.15
C GLU A 75 11.80 5.91 1.63
N ALA A 76 11.04 4.89 1.24
CA ALA A 76 11.37 3.50 1.52
C ALA A 76 12.79 3.12 1.06
N ARG A 77 13.21 3.59 -0.13
CA ARG A 77 14.57 3.36 -0.66
C ARG A 77 15.65 4.10 0.11
N ARG A 78 15.35 5.32 0.61
CA ARG A 78 16.27 6.11 1.44
C ARG A 78 16.61 5.39 2.75
N LEU A 79 15.64 4.63 3.27
CA LEU A 79 15.74 3.92 4.55
C LEU A 79 16.41 2.54 4.45
N ILE A 80 16.80 2.08 3.27
CA ILE A 80 17.51 0.80 3.12
C ILE A 80 18.76 0.80 4.00
N GLY A 81 18.87 -0.21 4.86
CA GLY A 81 19.97 -0.36 5.80
C GLY A 81 19.66 0.14 7.22
N THR A 82 18.52 0.79 7.49
CA THR A 82 18.05 1.02 8.86
C THR A 82 17.83 -0.34 9.54
N LYS A 83 18.42 -0.54 10.73
CA LYS A 83 18.37 -1.80 11.49
C LYS A 83 17.83 -1.55 12.88
N GLU A 84 17.10 -2.49 13.46
CA GLU A 84 16.85 -2.45 14.89
C GLU A 84 18.17 -2.56 15.67
N LYS A 85 18.17 -2.15 16.93
CA LYS A 85 19.37 -2.21 17.76
C LYS A 85 19.41 -3.56 18.50
N PRO A 86 20.44 -4.40 18.32
CA PRO A 86 20.50 -5.68 19.00
C PRO A 86 20.57 -5.54 20.53
N GLY A 87 19.77 -6.31 21.27
CA GLY A 87 19.80 -6.38 22.74
C GLY A 87 18.76 -5.46 23.42
N THR A 88 19.05 -4.95 24.61
CA THR A 88 18.05 -4.26 25.46
C THR A 88 17.83 -2.78 25.11
N GLY A 89 17.78 -2.42 23.84
CA GLY A 89 17.50 -1.03 23.46
C GLY A 89 17.11 -0.89 22.02
N SER A 90 16.28 0.10 21.72
CA SER A 90 15.70 0.26 20.38
C SER A 90 16.43 1.26 19.50
N ASN A 91 16.27 1.11 18.19
CA ASN A 91 16.72 2.12 17.24
C ASN A 91 15.85 3.39 17.37
N PRO A 92 16.44 4.56 17.70
CA PRO A 92 15.69 5.81 17.83
C PRO A 92 14.95 6.21 16.55
N GLU A 93 15.46 5.89 15.36
CA GLU A 93 14.77 6.18 14.09
C GLU A 93 13.45 5.41 13.98
N ILE A 94 13.42 4.16 14.44
CA ILE A 94 12.19 3.33 14.43
C ILE A 94 11.19 3.84 15.47
N LEU A 95 11.67 4.25 16.65
CA LEU A 95 10.82 4.84 17.68
C LEU A 95 10.24 6.20 17.23
N ASP A 96 11.04 7.03 16.57
CA ASP A 96 10.62 8.32 16.04
C ASP A 96 9.50 8.14 15.00
N TRP A 97 9.57 7.13 14.13
CA TRP A 97 8.48 6.80 13.21
C TRP A 97 7.15 6.53 13.91
N ALA A 98 7.18 5.80 15.03
CA ALA A 98 5.98 5.49 15.79
C ALA A 98 5.43 6.74 16.49
N SER A 99 6.32 7.54 17.08
CA SER A 99 5.98 8.83 17.70
C SER A 99 5.32 9.78 16.69
N ASP A 100 5.93 9.97 15.52
CA ASP A 100 5.44 10.85 14.46
C ASP A 100 4.09 10.39 13.91
N ALA A 101 3.88 9.08 13.84
CA ALA A 101 2.61 8.49 13.42
C ALA A 101 1.55 8.43 14.54
N GLY A 102 1.89 8.83 15.77
CA GLY A 102 1.03 8.71 16.95
C GLY A 102 0.65 7.26 17.29
N ILE A 103 1.51 6.30 16.93
CA ILE A 103 1.30 4.87 17.16
C ILE A 103 1.96 4.49 18.49
N PRO A 104 1.22 3.93 19.46
CA PRO A 104 1.82 3.35 20.66
C PRO A 104 2.77 2.21 20.29
N TYR A 105 4.06 2.38 20.59
CA TYR A 105 5.12 1.44 20.22
C TYR A 105 6.29 1.55 21.21
N ASP A 106 6.51 0.49 21.98
CA ASP A 106 7.40 0.56 23.15
C ASP A 106 8.78 -0.07 22.90
N SER A 107 8.93 -0.92 21.88
CA SER A 107 10.20 -1.59 21.52
C SER A 107 10.21 -2.07 20.07
N ASP A 108 11.40 -2.01 19.43
CA ASP A 108 11.70 -2.59 18.11
C ASP A 108 11.65 -4.13 18.06
N ASP A 109 11.58 -4.82 19.20
CA ASP A 109 11.25 -6.26 19.28
C ASP A 109 9.84 -6.59 18.74
N THR A 110 8.96 -5.59 18.63
CA THR A 110 7.63 -5.77 18.04
C THR A 110 7.71 -5.68 16.52
N PRO A 111 7.16 -6.64 15.74
CA PRO A 111 7.27 -6.61 14.29
C PRO A 111 6.89 -5.26 13.67
N TRP A 112 7.87 -4.61 13.03
CA TRP A 112 7.76 -3.23 12.54
C TRP A 112 7.64 -3.09 11.02
N CYS A 113 7.37 -4.19 10.30
CA CYS A 113 7.08 -4.13 8.85
C CYS A 113 5.92 -3.17 8.54
N GLY A 114 4.86 -3.19 9.35
CA GLY A 114 3.73 -2.29 9.24
C GLY A 114 4.04 -0.84 9.63
N LEU A 115 4.89 -0.65 10.65
CA LEU A 115 5.36 0.68 11.07
C LEU A 115 6.19 1.36 9.97
N PHE A 116 7.11 0.61 9.35
CA PHE A 116 7.89 1.08 8.21
C PHE A 116 7.01 1.58 7.06
N VAL A 117 5.99 0.79 6.67
CA VAL A 117 5.07 1.21 5.61
C VAL A 117 4.24 2.42 6.06
N ALA A 118 3.81 2.48 7.32
CA ALA A 118 3.12 3.63 7.90
C ALA A 118 3.95 4.91 7.81
N HIS A 119 5.23 4.84 8.18
CA HIS A 119 6.17 5.96 8.08
C HIS A 119 6.32 6.44 6.65
N CYS A 120 6.66 5.55 5.72
CA CYS A 120 6.89 5.93 4.32
C CYS A 120 5.66 6.59 3.69
N ILE A 121 4.45 6.11 4.01
CA ILE A 121 3.20 6.70 3.54
C ILE A 121 2.90 8.01 4.27
N GLY A 122 2.85 8.00 5.60
CA GLY A 122 2.40 9.15 6.40
C GLY A 122 3.32 10.37 6.32
N SER A 123 4.64 10.15 6.18
CA SER A 123 5.61 11.25 6.04
C SER A 123 5.63 11.88 4.65
N THR A 124 5.10 11.20 3.62
CA THR A 124 5.18 11.68 2.23
C THR A 124 3.83 11.97 1.57
N LEU A 125 2.74 11.37 2.09
CA LEU A 125 1.37 11.54 1.62
C LEU A 125 0.48 12.02 2.79
N ASP A 126 0.54 13.33 3.05
CA ASP A 126 -0.08 14.03 4.19
C ASP A 126 -1.58 13.75 4.43
N ARG A 127 -2.29 13.33 3.38
CA ARG A 127 -3.75 13.07 3.41
C ARG A 127 -4.12 11.62 3.13
N GLU A 128 -3.15 10.72 2.96
CA GLU A 128 -3.46 9.32 2.70
C GLU A 128 -3.94 8.64 3.98
N PRO A 129 -5.14 8.02 3.99
CA PRO A 129 -5.60 7.26 5.14
C PRO A 129 -4.73 6.01 5.36
N ILE A 130 -4.09 5.93 6.53
CA ILE A 130 -3.42 4.71 6.99
C ILE A 130 -4.42 3.77 7.70
N PRO A 131 -4.22 2.44 7.68
CA PRO A 131 -5.06 1.51 8.44
C PRO A 131 -5.08 1.82 9.94
N THR A 132 -6.21 1.61 10.61
CA THR A 132 -6.37 1.87 12.07
C THR A 132 -5.40 1.09 12.95
N ALA A 133 -4.90 -0.06 12.48
CA ALA A 133 -3.99 -0.92 13.22
C ALA A 133 -2.72 -1.17 12.36
N PRO A 134 -1.92 -0.12 12.10
CA PRO A 134 -0.91 -0.14 11.05
C PRO A 134 0.28 -1.07 11.33
N LEU A 135 0.54 -1.41 12.60
CA LEU A 135 1.54 -2.43 12.97
C LEU A 135 1.17 -3.83 12.45
N TRP A 136 -0.13 -4.12 12.27
CA TRP A 136 -0.58 -5.41 11.81
C TRP A 136 -0.50 -5.48 10.28
N ALA A 137 0.47 -6.24 9.75
CA ALA A 137 0.69 -6.39 8.31
C ALA A 137 -0.60 -6.67 7.51
N ARG A 138 -1.48 -7.56 8.00
CA ARG A 138 -2.74 -7.91 7.32
C ARG A 138 -3.78 -6.77 7.31
N ALA A 139 -3.68 -5.78 8.20
CA ALA A 139 -4.57 -4.62 8.20
C ALA A 139 -4.40 -3.77 6.93
N TRP A 140 -3.21 -3.79 6.34
CA TRP A 140 -2.88 -3.11 5.09
C TRP A 140 -3.67 -3.62 3.89
N ARG A 141 -4.37 -4.75 3.97
CA ARG A 141 -5.36 -5.16 2.94
C ARG A 141 -6.49 -4.15 2.76
N ARG A 142 -6.70 -3.26 3.73
CA ARG A 142 -7.69 -2.18 3.66
C ARG A 142 -7.09 -0.84 3.21
N PHE A 143 -5.77 -0.78 3.01
CA PHE A 143 -5.07 0.43 2.60
C PHE A 143 -5.45 0.83 1.17
N GLY A 144 -5.71 2.12 0.95
CA GLY A 144 -6.06 2.68 -0.34
C GLY A 144 -7.00 1.79 -1.17
N TYR A 145 -6.59 1.46 -2.39
CA TYR A 145 -7.34 0.59 -3.29
C TYR A 145 -6.56 -0.62 -3.78
N LYS A 146 -7.27 -1.66 -4.20
CA LYS A 146 -6.67 -2.87 -4.78
C LYS A 146 -6.08 -2.58 -6.16
N THR A 147 -4.89 -3.10 -6.41
CA THR A 147 -4.18 -3.00 -7.68
C THR A 147 -3.58 -4.35 -8.03
N GLU A 148 -3.18 -4.54 -9.29
CA GLU A 148 -2.18 -5.55 -9.63
C GLU A 148 -0.79 -5.11 -9.14
N PRO A 149 0.15 -6.06 -8.91
CA PRO A 149 1.52 -5.76 -8.51
C PRO A 149 2.18 -4.76 -9.48
N THR A 150 2.77 -3.71 -8.92
CA THR A 150 3.45 -2.64 -9.66
C THR A 150 4.36 -1.87 -8.70
N THR A 151 5.44 -1.27 -9.18
CA THR A 151 6.43 -0.57 -8.33
C THR A 151 5.82 0.43 -7.37
N GLY A 152 6.15 0.29 -6.09
CA GLY A 152 5.62 1.13 -5.01
C GLY A 152 4.27 0.68 -4.46
N ALA A 153 3.60 -0.32 -5.06
CA ALA A 153 2.39 -0.89 -4.46
C ALA A 153 2.71 -1.51 -3.10
N VAL A 154 1.82 -1.31 -2.13
CA VAL A 154 1.85 -1.98 -0.82
C VAL A 154 1.41 -3.42 -1.02
N MET A 155 2.32 -4.36 -0.79
CA MET A 155 2.13 -5.79 -0.98
C MET A 155 1.92 -6.45 0.37
N VAL A 156 0.82 -7.18 0.53
CA VAL A 156 0.48 -7.85 1.78
C VAL A 156 0.54 -9.36 1.62
N PHE A 157 1.28 -10.03 2.50
CA PHE A 157 1.54 -11.46 2.43
C PHE A 157 1.02 -12.18 3.68
N TRP A 158 0.66 -13.46 3.52
CA TRP A 158 0.46 -14.34 4.67
C TRP A 158 1.78 -14.95 5.13
N ARG A 159 1.87 -15.27 6.43
CA ARG A 159 2.97 -16.03 7.04
C ARG A 159 2.41 -17.30 7.69
N GLU A 160 3.24 -18.34 7.78
CA GLU A 160 2.88 -19.71 8.23
C GLU A 160 1.85 -20.42 7.36
N SER A 161 0.63 -19.86 7.26
CA SER A 161 -0.43 -20.34 6.38
C SER A 161 -1.34 -19.18 5.93
N ARG A 162 -2.08 -19.37 4.83
CA ARG A 162 -3.01 -18.36 4.30
C ARG A 162 -4.05 -17.89 5.34
N GLY A 163 -4.48 -18.80 6.21
CA GLY A 163 -5.47 -18.56 7.26
C GLY A 163 -4.90 -17.98 8.56
N SER A 164 -3.58 -17.99 8.77
CA SER A 164 -2.97 -17.45 10.00
C SER A 164 -3.21 -15.94 10.12
N SER A 165 -3.23 -15.44 11.36
CA SER A 165 -3.23 -14.01 11.65
C SER A 165 -1.89 -13.34 11.33
N LYS A 166 -0.81 -14.12 11.20
CA LYS A 166 0.51 -13.62 10.85
C LYS A 166 0.58 -13.21 9.38
N GLY A 167 1.37 -12.18 9.10
CA GLY A 167 1.57 -11.67 7.76
C GLY A 167 2.80 -10.79 7.67
N HIS A 168 3.05 -10.31 6.46
CA HIS A 168 4.12 -9.37 6.16
C HIS A 168 3.62 -8.30 5.21
N VAL A 169 4.21 -7.11 5.26
CA VAL A 169 3.87 -6.00 4.38
C VAL A 169 5.12 -5.24 3.96
N GLY A 170 5.16 -4.80 2.72
CA GLY A 170 6.24 -3.99 2.15
C GLY A 170 5.84 -3.43 0.79
N PHE A 171 6.77 -2.84 0.08
CA PHE A 171 6.55 -2.27 -1.24
C PHE A 171 7.07 -3.19 -2.35
N TYR A 172 6.30 -3.34 -3.43
CA TYR A 172 6.77 -4.00 -4.65
C TYR A 172 7.97 -3.23 -5.22
N ALA A 173 9.08 -3.93 -5.43
CA ALA A 173 10.30 -3.40 -6.07
C ALA A 173 10.66 -4.13 -7.37
N GLY A 174 9.94 -5.20 -7.71
CA GLY A 174 10.18 -6.03 -8.87
C GLY A 174 9.63 -7.44 -8.66
N GLU A 175 9.82 -8.31 -9.64
CA GLU A 175 9.47 -9.72 -9.56
C GLU A 175 10.33 -10.56 -10.52
N ASP A 176 10.26 -11.86 -10.35
CA ASP A 176 10.61 -12.82 -11.39
C ASP A 176 9.45 -13.79 -11.61
N ALA A 177 9.67 -14.87 -12.37
CA ALA A 177 8.65 -15.87 -12.65
C ALA A 177 8.00 -16.50 -11.39
N SER A 178 8.66 -16.53 -10.23
CA SER A 178 8.19 -17.29 -9.05
C SER A 178 8.10 -16.50 -7.73
N ALA A 179 8.68 -15.31 -7.65
CA ALA A 179 8.65 -14.47 -6.45
C ALA A 179 8.58 -12.98 -6.77
N TYR A 180 8.05 -12.22 -5.83
CA TYR A 180 8.15 -10.77 -5.80
C TYR A 180 9.43 -10.35 -5.07
N ARG A 181 10.05 -9.27 -5.53
CA ARG A 181 11.11 -8.54 -4.82
C ARG A 181 10.46 -7.43 -4.01
N ILE A 182 10.55 -7.52 -2.69
CA ILE A 182 9.83 -6.66 -1.75
C ILE A 182 10.80 -5.82 -0.93
N LEU A 183 10.61 -4.50 -0.97
CA LEU A 183 11.26 -3.54 -0.09
C LEU A 183 10.43 -3.39 1.18
N GLY A 184 10.93 -3.89 2.31
CA GLY A 184 10.18 -3.92 3.56
C GLY A 184 11.08 -3.70 4.77
N GLY A 185 10.46 -3.24 5.86
CA GLY A 185 11.05 -3.17 7.19
C GLY A 185 10.93 -4.50 7.93
N ASN A 186 11.71 -4.66 8.99
CA ASN A 186 11.82 -5.88 9.79
C ASN A 186 12.11 -7.15 8.97
N GLN A 187 12.87 -7.02 7.88
CA GLN A 187 13.33 -8.14 7.06
C GLN A 187 14.78 -8.43 7.43
N SER A 188 14.99 -9.50 8.20
CA SER A 188 16.26 -9.73 8.91
C SER A 188 16.64 -8.50 9.73
N ASP A 189 15.70 -8.02 10.56
CA ASP A 189 15.91 -6.97 11.56
C ASP A 189 16.34 -5.62 10.91
N SER A 190 15.95 -5.44 9.65
CA SER A 190 16.36 -4.29 8.83
C SER A 190 15.35 -3.90 7.76
N VAL A 191 15.47 -2.66 7.27
CA VAL A 191 14.89 -2.24 6.00
C VAL A 191 15.77 -2.75 4.88
N SER A 192 15.25 -3.70 4.10
CA SER A 192 16.02 -4.37 3.06
C SER A 192 15.13 -4.84 1.91
N LEU A 193 15.73 -5.48 0.91
CA LEU A 193 15.00 -6.14 -0.16
C LEU A 193 14.98 -7.66 0.08
N ALA A 194 13.80 -8.27 0.10
CA ALA A 194 13.60 -9.70 0.25
C ALA A 194 12.87 -10.31 -0.96
N TRP A 195 13.06 -11.61 -1.19
CA TRP A 195 12.30 -12.37 -2.19
C TRP A 195 11.18 -13.13 -1.52
N ILE A 196 9.94 -12.89 -1.95
CA ILE A 196 8.74 -13.51 -1.36
C ILE A 196 7.96 -14.24 -2.45
N LYS A 197 7.69 -15.53 -2.25
CA LYS A 197 6.98 -16.35 -3.25
C LYS A 197 5.62 -15.75 -3.63
N LYS A 198 5.26 -15.85 -4.91
CA LYS A 198 4.01 -15.26 -5.43
C LYS A 198 2.75 -15.83 -4.77
N ASP A 199 2.74 -17.10 -4.42
CA ASP A 199 1.63 -17.78 -3.73
C ASP A 199 1.34 -17.24 -2.31
N ARG A 200 2.29 -16.50 -1.73
CA ARG A 200 2.12 -15.85 -0.44
C ARG A 200 1.31 -14.56 -0.49
N LEU A 201 1.08 -14.00 -1.68
CA LEU A 201 0.35 -12.75 -1.83
C LEU A 201 -1.11 -12.91 -1.38
N LEU A 202 -1.55 -11.97 -0.54
CA LEU A 202 -2.95 -11.78 -0.20
C LEU A 202 -3.55 -10.70 -1.09
N GLU A 203 -2.96 -9.50 -1.08
CA GLU A 203 -3.42 -8.34 -1.85
C GLU A 203 -2.26 -7.40 -2.19
N ALA A 204 -2.34 -6.73 -3.34
CA ALA A 204 -1.54 -5.57 -3.68
C ALA A 204 -2.43 -4.32 -3.64
N ARG A 205 -1.92 -3.25 -3.03
CA ARG A 205 -2.68 -2.04 -2.68
C ARG A 205 -1.92 -0.79 -3.10
N TRP A 206 -2.63 0.28 -3.42
CA TRP A 206 -2.07 1.54 -3.89
C TRP A 206 -2.71 2.73 -3.18
N PRO A 207 -1.96 3.82 -2.90
CA PRO A 207 -2.51 4.99 -2.21
C PRO A 207 -3.66 5.65 -2.99
N SER A 208 -4.74 6.01 -2.31
CA SER A 208 -5.91 6.66 -2.93
C SER A 208 -5.65 8.10 -3.37
N THR A 209 -4.69 8.76 -2.73
CA THR A 209 -4.32 10.16 -2.98
C THR A 209 -3.22 10.30 -4.04
N ALA A 210 -2.49 9.21 -4.32
CA ALA A 210 -1.49 9.16 -5.37
C ALA A 210 -2.13 9.07 -6.76
N ALA A 211 -1.39 9.52 -7.78
CA ALA A 211 -1.82 9.37 -9.16
C ALA A 211 -2.06 7.89 -9.49
N ALA A 212 -3.15 7.63 -10.20
CA ALA A 212 -3.43 6.31 -10.73
C ALA A 212 -2.40 5.94 -11.81
N VAL A 213 -1.92 4.70 -11.76
CA VAL A 213 -1.00 4.12 -12.74
C VAL A 213 -1.63 2.91 -13.41
N ILE A 214 -1.13 2.59 -14.61
CA ILE A 214 -1.37 1.26 -15.21
C ILE A 214 -0.38 0.30 -14.57
N PRO A 215 -0.85 -0.73 -13.83
CA PRO A 215 0.06 -1.67 -13.18
C PRO A 215 0.95 -2.36 -14.20
N THR A 216 2.25 -2.37 -13.93
CA THR A 216 3.25 -2.95 -14.83
C THR A 216 4.21 -3.82 -14.03
N ALA A 217 4.30 -5.08 -14.43
CA ALA A 217 5.30 -6.02 -13.94
C ALA A 217 6.71 -5.50 -14.26
N VAL A 218 7.59 -5.54 -13.27
CA VAL A 218 9.01 -5.19 -13.42
C VAL A 218 9.84 -6.44 -13.15
N GLU A 219 10.36 -7.04 -14.22
CA GLU A 219 11.21 -8.23 -14.14
C GLU A 219 12.62 -7.88 -13.63
N VAL A 220 13.08 -8.61 -12.62
CA VAL A 220 14.38 -8.43 -11.97
C VAL A 220 15.06 -9.79 -11.81
N ALA A 221 16.32 -9.88 -12.27
CA ALA A 221 17.09 -11.11 -12.10
C ALA A 221 17.42 -11.39 -10.62
N ARG A 222 17.24 -12.63 -10.17
CA ARG A 222 17.77 -13.10 -8.87
C ARG A 222 19.28 -13.12 -8.92
N ARG A 223 19.92 -12.18 -8.24
CA ARG A 223 21.37 -12.19 -8.08
C ARG A 223 21.86 -12.72 -6.73
N ASP A 224 20.97 -12.94 -5.76
CA ASP A 224 21.30 -13.51 -4.44
C ASP A 224 20.14 -14.37 -3.87
N THR A 225 20.49 -15.32 -2.98
CA THR A 225 19.65 -16.40 -2.41
C THR A 225 18.35 -15.93 -1.73
N LEU A 226 17.31 -16.78 -1.82
CA LEU A 226 16.00 -16.61 -1.18
C LEU A 226 16.14 -16.33 0.32
N SER A 227 15.66 -15.17 0.77
CA SER A 227 15.54 -14.88 2.21
C SER A 227 14.35 -15.66 2.78
N TRP A 228 14.60 -16.44 3.83
CA TRP A 228 13.59 -17.22 4.54
C TRP A 228 13.24 -16.67 5.92
N ASP A 229 13.84 -15.55 6.33
CA ASP A 229 13.61 -14.95 7.64
C ASP A 229 12.78 -13.67 7.52
N GLU A 230 11.46 -13.88 7.42
CA GLU A 230 10.48 -12.91 7.94
C GLU A 230 10.13 -13.42 9.33
N ALA A 231 10.72 -12.85 10.39
CA ALA A 231 10.41 -13.14 11.80
C ALA A 231 9.20 -12.33 12.29
#